data_AF-A0A2V8LUV7-F1
#
_entry.id   AF-A0A2V8LUV7-F1
#
_cell.length_a   1.000
_cell.length_b   1.000
_cell.length_c   1.000
_cell.angle_alpha   90.00
_cell.angle_beta   90.00
_cell.angle_gamma   90.00
#
_symmetry.space_group_name_H-M   'P 1'
#
loop_
_entity.id
_entity.type
_entity.pdbx_description
1 polymer ?
#
loop_
_entity_poly.entity_id
_entity_poly.type
_entity_poly.pdbx_seq_one_letter_code
_entity_poly.pdbx_strand_id
1 'polypeptide(L)'
;MPAPISGADSPGAGVHASELSSSAQRTLENSPALQRWDREPSSASEPAKRATDAARNELLDQAIASLAVIFNISTETVRDQLDDSYFHDWRHDPFSRGAYSYVPVNGLDAQTILSQPIDNRLFFAGEATAVGHIGTVHGAIQSGQRAAREVPLHDLSKILVEVI
;
A
#
# COMPACT_ATOMS: atom_id res chain seq x y z
N MET A 1 -8.88 49.33 -39.17
CA MET A 1 -9.00 48.54 -40.42
C MET A 1 -7.64 47.93 -40.76
N PRO A 2 -7.55 46.70 -41.28
CA PRO A 2 -8.33 45.48 -40.98
C PRO A 2 -7.43 44.24 -40.73
N ALA A 3 -8.09 43.09 -40.53
CA ALA A 3 -7.67 41.79 -39.98
C ALA A 3 -7.01 40.80 -41.01
N PRO A 4 -7.17 39.47 -40.88
CA PRO A 4 -6.22 38.49 -40.31
C PRO A 4 -5.73 37.45 -41.35
N ILE A 5 -4.90 36.47 -40.96
CA ILE A 5 -4.75 35.23 -41.74
C ILE A 5 -4.94 33.98 -40.88
N SER A 6 -5.71 33.06 -41.47
CA SER A 6 -6.25 31.80 -40.96
C SER A 6 -5.20 30.68 -40.92
N GLY A 7 -5.48 29.66 -40.12
CA GLY A 7 -4.58 28.58 -39.74
C GLY A 7 -4.34 27.46 -40.74
N ALA A 8 -3.60 26.46 -40.26
CA ALA A 8 -3.61 25.08 -40.75
C ALA A 8 -3.00 24.16 -39.66
N ASP A 9 -3.66 23.02 -39.54
CA ASP A 9 -3.56 21.94 -38.55
C ASP A 9 -2.36 20.97 -38.71
N SER A 10 -1.88 20.49 -37.55
CA SER A 10 -1.57 19.08 -37.18
C SER A 10 -0.44 18.28 -37.90
N PRO A 11 0.01 17.08 -37.42
CA PRO A 11 0.06 16.50 -36.05
C PRO A 11 1.40 15.74 -35.72
N GLY A 12 1.56 15.29 -34.46
CA GLY A 12 2.49 14.22 -34.04
C GLY A 12 3.37 14.61 -32.83
N ALA A 13 3.53 13.84 -31.75
CA ALA A 13 3.09 12.50 -31.41
C ALA A 13 2.97 12.43 -29.87
N GLY A 14 1.77 12.15 -29.36
CA GLY A 14 1.56 11.75 -27.97
C GLY A 14 1.65 10.23 -27.90
N VAL A 15 2.67 9.71 -27.23
CA VAL A 15 2.87 8.26 -27.05
C VAL A 15 2.32 7.83 -25.69
N HIS A 16 1.20 7.11 -25.76
CA HIS A 16 0.77 5.99 -24.93
C HIS A 16 1.01 6.04 -23.42
N ALA A 17 0.03 6.61 -22.70
CA ALA A 17 -0.30 6.25 -21.31
C ALA A 17 -1.82 6.04 -21.16
N SER A 18 -2.44 5.40 -22.16
CA SER A 18 -3.87 5.12 -22.16
C SER A 18 -4.11 3.65 -22.47
N GLU A 19 -4.22 2.84 -21.41
CA GLU A 19 -5.01 1.59 -21.42
C GLU A 19 -5.04 0.95 -20.02
N LEU A 20 -5.23 1.76 -18.97
CA LEU A 20 -5.99 1.23 -17.84
C LEU A 20 -7.45 1.22 -18.30
N SER A 21 -7.98 0.02 -18.52
CA SER A 21 -9.37 -0.22 -18.92
C SER A 21 -10.31 0.73 -18.19
N SER A 22 -11.14 1.43 -18.96
CA SER A 22 -12.23 2.30 -18.49
C SER A 22 -13.22 1.61 -17.53
N SER A 23 -13.12 0.28 -17.34
CA SER A 23 -13.83 -0.42 -16.27
C SER A 23 -13.18 -0.20 -14.89
N ALA A 24 -11.85 -0.22 -14.79
CA ALA A 24 -11.13 -0.12 -13.52
C ALA A 24 -11.23 1.28 -12.88
N GLN A 25 -11.26 2.34 -13.70
CA GLN A 25 -11.45 3.70 -13.20
C GLN A 25 -12.89 3.98 -12.75
N ARG A 26 -13.89 3.30 -13.33
CA ARG A 26 -15.30 3.48 -12.94
C ARG A 26 -15.65 2.87 -11.58
N THR A 27 -15.01 1.75 -11.23
CA THR A 27 -15.25 1.05 -9.96
C THR A 27 -14.75 1.84 -8.74
N LEU A 28 -13.79 2.74 -8.90
CA LEU A 28 -13.17 3.44 -7.76
C LEU A 28 -13.88 4.72 -7.34
N GLU A 29 -14.59 5.42 -8.23
CA GLU A 29 -15.13 6.75 -7.93
C GLU A 29 -16.57 6.76 -7.38
N ASN A 30 -17.38 5.70 -7.58
CA ASN A 30 -18.78 5.70 -7.13
C ASN A 30 -19.36 4.33 -6.72
N SER A 31 -18.56 3.26 -6.67
CA SER A 31 -19.05 1.97 -6.18
C SER A 31 -18.99 1.92 -4.64
N PRO A 32 -20.06 1.50 -3.95
CA PRO A 32 -20.02 1.33 -2.51
C PRO A 32 -19.05 0.19 -2.15
N ALA A 33 -17.83 0.54 -1.77
CA ALA A 33 -16.83 -0.41 -1.30
C ALA A 33 -16.97 -0.62 0.21
N LEU A 34 -17.03 -1.87 0.65
CA LEU A 34 -17.02 -2.23 2.06
C LEU A 34 -15.72 -2.97 2.40
N GLN A 35 -15.07 -2.56 3.49
CA GLN A 35 -13.77 -3.09 3.90
C GLN A 35 -13.91 -3.89 5.19
N ARG A 36 -13.34 -5.10 5.20
CA ARG A 36 -13.18 -5.94 6.38
C ARG A 36 -11.70 -6.00 6.76
N TRP A 37 -11.43 -5.93 8.06
CA TRP A 37 -10.10 -6.07 8.63
C TRP A 37 -10.04 -7.34 9.47
N ASP A 38 -9.23 -8.31 9.06
CA ASP A 38 -8.92 -9.47 9.89
C ASP A 38 -7.65 -9.18 10.70
N ARG A 39 -7.72 -9.40 12.02
CA ARG A 39 -6.58 -9.26 12.93
C ARG A 39 -5.80 -10.58 12.98
N GLU A 40 -4.50 -10.52 13.30
CA GLU A 40 -3.67 -11.70 13.53
C GLU A 40 -4.30 -12.70 14.53
N PRO A 41 -4.01 -14.01 14.40
CA PRO A 41 -4.37 -15.00 15.40
C PRO A 41 -3.78 -14.64 16.77
N SER A 42 -4.47 -15.02 17.84
CA SER A 42 -4.17 -14.64 19.23
C SER A 42 -2.83 -15.16 19.78
N SER A 43 -2.09 -15.97 19.00
CA SER A 43 -0.85 -16.63 19.42
C SER A 43 0.30 -16.35 18.46
N ALA A 44 1.41 -15.86 19.01
CA ALA A 44 2.67 -15.63 18.30
C ALA A 44 3.37 -16.92 17.84
N SER A 45 2.92 -18.11 18.26
CA SER A 45 3.55 -19.40 17.96
C SER A 45 2.92 -20.15 16.78
N GLU A 46 1.80 -19.68 16.23
CA GLU A 46 1.22 -20.31 15.05
C GLU A 46 1.88 -19.75 13.78
N PRO A 47 2.49 -20.60 12.94
CA PRO A 47 2.92 -20.14 11.63
C PRO A 47 1.65 -19.78 10.86
N ALA A 48 1.47 -18.48 10.59
CA ALA A 48 0.43 -18.03 9.69
C ALA A 48 0.63 -18.77 8.36
N LYS A 49 -0.35 -19.57 7.97
CA LYS A 49 -0.32 -20.29 6.70
C LYS A 49 -0.65 -19.28 5.60
N ARG A 50 0.00 -19.42 4.44
CA ARG A 50 -0.36 -18.65 3.25
C ARG A 50 -1.86 -18.80 2.98
N ALA A 51 -2.55 -17.70 2.74
CA ALA A 51 -3.96 -17.75 2.41
C ALA A 51 -4.18 -18.62 1.16
N THR A 52 -4.96 -19.69 1.31
CA THR A 52 -5.41 -20.53 0.20
C THR A 52 -6.69 -19.94 -0.38
N ASP A 53 -7.05 -20.31 -1.62
CA ASP A 53 -8.32 -19.87 -2.20
C ASP A 53 -9.53 -20.34 -1.38
N ALA A 54 -9.43 -21.53 -0.76
CA ALA A 54 -10.44 -22.01 0.19
C ALA A 54 -10.56 -21.08 1.41
N ALA A 55 -9.45 -20.62 1.98
CA ALA A 55 -9.47 -19.67 3.11
C ALA A 55 -10.03 -18.30 2.70
N ARG A 56 -9.73 -17.84 1.48
CA ARG A 56 -10.28 -16.59 0.94
C ARG A 56 -11.80 -16.66 0.75
N ASN A 57 -12.30 -17.78 0.22
CA ASN A 57 -13.73 -17.99 0.04
C ASN A 57 -14.46 -18.10 1.39
N GLU A 58 -13.88 -18.77 2.37
CA GLU A 58 -14.40 -18.83 3.75
C GLU A 58 -14.53 -17.42 4.35
N LEU A 59 -13.50 -16.58 4.20
CA LEU A 59 -13.53 -15.19 4.67
C LEU A 59 -14.60 -14.35 3.97
N LEU A 60 -14.77 -14.55 2.66
CA LEU A 60 -15.82 -13.90 1.87
C LEU A 60 -17.21 -14.30 2.37
N ASP A 61 -17.43 -15.59 2.63
CA ASP A 61 -18.69 -16.11 3.15
C ASP A 61 -19.01 -15.55 4.54
N GLN A 62 -18.01 -15.42 5.41
CA GLN A 62 -18.18 -14.76 6.70
C GLN A 62 -18.51 -13.27 6.58
N ALA A 63 -17.90 -12.57 5.62
CA ALA A 63 -18.20 -11.17 5.35
C ALA A 63 -19.65 -11.00 4.85
N ILE A 64 -20.07 -11.82 3.89
CA ILE A 64 -21.46 -11.86 3.38
C ILE A 64 -22.45 -12.13 4.51
N ALA A 65 -22.18 -13.12 5.37
CA ALA A 65 -23.04 -13.44 6.50
C ALA A 65 -23.15 -12.26 7.49
N SER A 66 -22.04 -11.57 7.75
CA SER A 66 -22.02 -10.40 8.64
C SER A 66 -22.84 -9.24 8.06
N LEU A 67 -22.72 -8.99 6.76
CA LEU A 67 -23.49 -7.95 6.06
C LEU A 67 -24.97 -8.25 6.04
N ALA A 68 -25.35 -9.50 5.76
CA ALA A 68 -26.74 -9.94 5.79
C ALA A 68 -27.39 -9.66 7.16
N VAL A 69 -26.67 -9.90 8.25
CA VAL A 69 -27.12 -9.58 9.62
C VAL A 69 -27.22 -8.06 9.84
N ILE A 70 -26.19 -7.30 9.50
CA ILE A 70 -26.15 -5.83 9.73
C ILE A 70 -27.27 -5.12 8.98
N PHE A 71 -27.50 -5.50 7.72
CA PHE A 71 -28.49 -4.87 6.85
C PHE A 71 -29.87 -5.54 6.91
N ASN A 72 -30.02 -6.63 7.68
CA ASN A 72 -31.25 -7.40 7.81
C ASN A 72 -31.84 -7.83 6.46
N ILE A 73 -30.98 -8.37 5.60
CA ILE A 73 -31.31 -8.92 4.27
C ILE A 73 -30.76 -10.33 4.14
N SER A 74 -31.17 -11.09 3.11
CA SER A 74 -30.64 -12.44 2.91
C SER A 74 -29.20 -12.42 2.41
N THR A 75 -28.45 -13.49 2.71
CA THR A 75 -27.09 -13.69 2.17
C THR A 75 -27.08 -13.80 0.64
N GLU A 76 -28.15 -14.35 0.06
CA GLU A 76 -28.36 -14.40 -1.40
C GLU A 76 -28.45 -13.00 -1.99
N THR A 77 -29.23 -12.11 -1.38
CA THR A 77 -29.35 -10.71 -1.83
C THR A 77 -28.03 -9.94 -1.70
N VAL A 78 -27.21 -10.22 -0.68
CA VAL A 78 -25.86 -9.63 -0.57
C VAL A 78 -24.95 -10.17 -1.68
N ARG A 79 -25.00 -11.47 -1.96
CA ARG A 79 -24.21 -12.11 -3.04
C ARG A 79 -24.58 -11.57 -4.41
N ASP A 80 -25.87 -11.41 -4.69
CA ASP A 80 -26.37 -10.88 -5.97
C ASP A 80 -25.95 -9.42 -6.21
N GLN A 81 -25.66 -8.68 -5.14
CA GLN A 81 -25.19 -7.28 -5.21
C GLN A 81 -23.66 -7.15 -5.10
N LEU A 82 -22.93 -8.25 -4.92
CA LEU A 82 -21.48 -8.22 -4.83
C LEU A 82 -20.88 -8.28 -6.24
N ASP A 83 -20.43 -7.13 -6.73
CA ASP A 83 -19.80 -7.03 -8.06
C ASP A 83 -18.43 -7.73 -8.11
N ASP A 84 -17.59 -7.51 -7.08
CA ASP A 84 -16.24 -8.07 -7.02
C ASP A 84 -15.74 -8.14 -5.56
N SER A 85 -14.71 -8.95 -5.33
CA SER A 85 -14.03 -9.05 -4.04
C SER A 85 -12.50 -9.10 -4.21
N TYR A 86 -11.80 -8.30 -3.42
CA TYR A 86 -10.34 -8.27 -3.39
C TYR A 86 -9.82 -8.66 -2.01
N PHE A 87 -8.73 -9.41 -2.00
CA PHE A 87 -8.06 -9.87 -0.79
C PHE A 87 -6.56 -9.72 -0.96
N HIS A 88 -5.89 -9.27 0.09
CA HIS A 88 -4.44 -9.11 0.10
C HIS A 88 -3.82 -9.69 1.38
N ASP A 89 -2.92 -10.66 1.21
CA ASP A 89 -2.15 -11.27 2.30
C ASP A 89 -0.83 -10.51 2.47
N TRP A 90 -0.87 -9.41 3.23
CA TRP A 90 0.30 -8.57 3.50
C TRP A 90 1.48 -9.34 4.11
N ARG A 91 1.19 -10.40 4.88
CA ARG A 91 2.20 -11.18 5.59
C ARG A 91 3.02 -12.07 4.65
N HIS A 92 2.38 -12.64 3.63
CA HIS A 92 3.04 -13.49 2.64
C HIS A 92 3.38 -12.79 1.33
N ASP A 93 3.03 -11.52 1.19
CA ASP A 93 3.57 -10.68 0.12
C ASP A 93 5.10 -10.60 0.25
N PRO A 94 5.87 -11.08 -0.75
CA PRO A 94 7.34 -11.06 -0.68
C PRO A 94 7.94 -9.66 -0.59
N PHE A 95 7.20 -8.62 -0.98
CA PHE A 95 7.67 -7.23 -0.94
C PHE A 95 7.29 -6.51 0.37
N SER A 96 6.21 -6.93 1.03
CA SER A 96 5.72 -6.29 2.25
C SER A 96 6.07 -7.08 3.52
N ARG A 97 5.90 -8.41 3.49
CA ARG A 97 6.20 -9.36 4.60
C ARG A 97 5.53 -9.02 5.94
N GLY A 98 4.47 -8.22 5.91
CA GLY A 98 3.79 -7.60 7.03
C GLY A 98 3.00 -6.39 6.56
N ALA A 99 2.13 -5.85 7.42
CA ALA A 99 1.36 -4.65 7.09
C ALA A 99 2.15 -3.38 7.41
N TYR A 100 2.50 -3.19 8.68
CA TYR A 100 3.28 -2.06 9.17
C TYR A 100 3.92 -2.41 10.51
N SER A 101 4.97 -1.70 10.87
CA SER A 101 5.77 -1.93 12.06
C SER A 101 5.04 -1.50 13.33
N TYR A 102 5.37 -2.18 14.41
CA TYR A 102 4.97 -1.82 15.77
C TYR A 102 6.17 -1.96 16.69
N VAL A 103 6.17 -1.24 17.81
CA VAL A 103 7.24 -1.35 18.80
C VAL A 103 6.94 -2.55 19.71
N PRO A 104 7.75 -3.62 19.69
CA PRO A 104 7.58 -4.71 20.63
C PRO A 104 7.98 -4.27 22.05
N VAL A 105 7.60 -5.08 23.04
CA VAL A 105 8.11 -4.89 24.41
C VAL A 105 9.63 -4.88 24.38
N ASN A 106 10.25 -3.91 25.06
CA ASN A 106 11.70 -3.63 25.06
C ASN A 106 12.30 -3.18 23.72
N GLY A 107 11.47 -2.76 22.75
CA GLY A 107 11.90 -2.32 21.41
C GLY A 107 11.97 -0.81 21.21
N LEU A 108 11.93 0.02 22.25
CA LEU A 108 11.82 1.49 22.12
C LEU A 108 12.96 2.10 21.28
N ASP A 109 14.16 1.54 21.38
CA ASP A 109 15.34 2.04 20.67
C ASP A 109 15.44 1.54 19.23
N ALA A 110 14.56 0.60 18.81
CA ALA A 110 14.66 -0.07 17.51
C ALA A 110 14.59 0.91 16.34
N GLN A 111 13.69 1.90 16.39
CA GLN A 111 13.57 2.93 15.34
C GLN A 111 14.87 3.73 15.19
N THR A 112 15.45 4.15 16.32
CA THR A 112 16.71 4.89 16.35
C THR A 112 17.84 4.05 15.78
N ILE A 113 17.92 2.77 16.14
CA ILE A 113 18.94 1.84 15.64
C ILE A 113 18.77 1.62 14.13
N LEU A 114 17.56 1.33 13.65
CA LEU A 114 17.25 1.12 12.23
C LEU A 114 17.50 2.37 11.39
N SER A 115 17.38 3.55 11.99
CA SER A 115 17.60 4.82 11.29
C SER A 115 19.07 5.14 11.01
N GLN A 116 20.02 4.45 11.67
CA GLN A 116 21.44 4.77 11.56
C GLN A 116 22.02 4.35 10.19
N PRO A 117 22.79 5.23 9.52
CA PRO A 117 23.51 4.85 8.31
C PRO A 117 24.68 3.91 8.62
N ILE A 118 25.08 3.10 7.63
CA ILE A 118 26.24 2.22 7.70
C ILE A 118 27.34 2.76 6.78
N ASP A 119 28.53 2.98 7.36
CA ASP A 119 29.76 3.44 6.69
C ASP A 119 29.60 4.68 5.80
N ASN A 120 28.61 5.54 6.08
CA ASN A 120 28.22 6.67 5.22
C ASN A 120 27.96 6.26 3.75
N ARG A 121 27.50 5.03 3.53
CA ARG A 121 27.27 4.45 2.21
C ARG A 121 25.87 3.84 2.06
N LEU A 122 25.34 3.25 3.12
CA LEU A 122 24.00 2.70 3.17
C LEU A 122 23.15 3.53 4.13
N PHE A 123 22.04 4.03 3.63
CA PHE A 123 21.10 4.87 4.37
C PHE A 123 19.72 4.21 4.37
N PHE A 124 19.04 4.25 5.51
CA PHE A 124 17.73 3.62 5.68
C PHE A 124 16.63 4.67 5.79
N ALA A 125 15.57 4.45 5.02
CA ALA A 125 14.32 5.20 5.03
C ALA A 125 13.13 4.25 5.09
N GLY A 126 11.94 4.81 5.28
CA GLY A 126 10.70 4.04 5.43
C GLY A 126 10.10 4.16 6.83
N GLU A 127 8.90 3.61 7.01
CA GLU A 127 8.08 3.88 8.21
C GLU A 127 8.74 3.35 9.49
N ALA A 128 9.43 2.21 9.38
CA ALA A 128 10.09 1.55 10.51
C ALA A 128 11.26 2.36 11.10
N THR A 129 11.78 3.32 10.34
CA THR A 129 12.92 4.18 10.72
C THR A 129 12.50 5.55 11.25
N ALA A 130 11.18 5.85 11.23
CA ALA A 130 10.66 7.16 11.59
C ALA A 130 10.45 7.28 13.10
N VAL A 131 11.45 7.79 13.81
CA VAL A 131 11.41 7.99 15.27
C VAL A 131 10.18 8.82 15.67
N GLY A 132 9.26 8.20 16.41
CA GLY A 132 8.02 8.83 16.90
C GLY A 132 6.85 8.81 15.92
N HIS A 133 7.04 8.26 14.71
CA HIS A 133 6.02 8.21 13.65
C HIS A 133 5.97 6.84 12.93
N ILE A 134 6.30 5.76 13.65
CA ILE A 134 6.22 4.38 13.17
C ILE A 134 4.80 4.01 12.69
N GLY A 135 4.72 3.18 11.66
CA GLY A 135 3.50 2.63 11.09
C GLY A 135 2.72 3.61 10.23
N THR A 136 3.35 4.72 9.80
CA THR A 136 2.64 5.81 9.11
C THR A 136 3.30 6.23 7.79
N VAL A 137 2.46 6.66 6.85
CA VAL A 137 2.90 7.20 5.56
C VAL A 137 3.70 8.50 5.74
N HIS A 138 3.27 9.41 6.62
CA HIS A 138 4.01 10.65 6.85
C HIS A 138 5.37 10.39 7.50
N GLY A 139 5.48 9.37 8.37
CA GLY A 139 6.75 8.90 8.93
C GLY A 139 7.71 8.42 7.83
N ALA A 140 7.22 7.60 6.89
CA ALA A 140 8.01 7.14 5.75
C ALA A 140 8.50 8.30 4.85
N ILE A 141 7.64 9.29 4.59
CA ILE A 141 8.02 10.49 3.82
C ILE A 141 9.10 11.28 4.55
N GLN A 142 8.91 11.52 5.85
CA GLN A 142 9.87 12.26 6.66
C GLN A 142 11.22 11.55 6.75
N SER A 143 11.23 10.23 6.94
CA SER A 143 12.46 9.44 6.99
C SER A 143 13.17 9.39 5.64
N GLY A 144 12.43 9.35 4.52
CA GLY A 144 13.00 9.50 3.18
C GLY A 144 13.70 10.84 2.98
N GLN A 145 13.08 11.94 3.39
CA GLN A 145 13.69 13.27 3.35
C GLN A 145 14.93 13.37 4.26
N ARG A 146 14.91 12.70 5.41
CA ARG A 146 16.06 12.61 6.32
C ARG A 146 17.22 11.87 5.64
N ALA A 147 17.00 10.65 5.17
CA ALA A 147 18.04 9.86 4.49
C ALA A 147 18.63 10.60 3.29
N ALA A 148 17.80 11.28 2.50
CA ALA A 148 18.27 12.09 1.37
C ALA A 148 19.22 13.23 1.78
N ARG A 149 19.08 13.81 2.98
CA ARG A 149 20.00 14.83 3.51
C ARG A 149 21.28 14.23 4.10
N GLU A 150 21.24 12.98 4.53
CA GLU A 150 22.41 12.27 5.09
C GLU A 150 23.37 11.81 3.98
N VAL A 151 22.87 11.61 2.76
CA VAL A 151 23.66 11.22 1.59
C VAL A 151 24.72 12.28 1.24
N PRO A 152 26.03 11.97 1.32
CA PRO A 152 27.08 12.91 0.96
C PRO A 152 27.13 13.15 -0.56
N LEU A 153 27.20 14.42 -0.97
CA LEU A 153 27.15 14.82 -2.38
C LEU A 153 28.44 14.55 -3.19
N HIS A 154 29.50 14.09 -2.53
CA HIS A 154 30.86 14.15 -3.10
C HIS A 154 31.28 12.87 -3.86
N ASP A 155 30.57 11.74 -3.69
CA ASP A 155 30.75 10.52 -4.49
C ASP A 155 29.47 9.66 -4.48
N LEU A 156 28.53 9.96 -5.38
CA LEU A 156 27.25 9.25 -5.49
C LEU A 156 27.39 7.83 -6.10
N SER A 157 28.57 7.44 -6.59
CA SER A 157 28.76 6.18 -7.33
C SER A 157 28.72 4.92 -6.46
N LYS A 158 28.70 5.07 -5.13
CA LYS A 158 28.79 3.97 -4.14
C LYS A 158 27.70 4.00 -3.07
N ILE A 159 26.64 4.77 -3.28
CA ILE A 159 25.60 5.05 -2.30
C ILE A 159 24.36 4.19 -2.59
N LEU A 160 23.81 3.60 -1.53
CA LEU A 160 22.56 2.85 -1.57
C LEU A 160 21.58 3.44 -0.54
N VAL A 161 20.34 3.64 -0.96
CA VAL A 161 19.22 3.98 -0.08
C VAL A 161 18.27 2.79 -0.07
N GLU A 162 18.03 2.25 1.12
CA GLU A 162 17.11 1.12 1.31
C GLU A 162 15.84 1.61 2.00
N VAL A 163 14.69 1.25 1.43
CA VAL A 163 13.37 1.59 1.96
C VAL A 163 12.80 0.34 2.61
N ILE A 164 12.50 0.44 3.90
CA ILE A 164 11.95 -0.65 4.74
C ILE A 164 10.59 -0.32 5.35
#